data_AF-A0A2E5DA04-F1
#
_entry.id   AF-A0A2E5DA04-F1
#
_cell.length_a   1.000
_cell.length_b   1.000
_cell.length_c   1.000
_cell.angle_alpha   90.00
_cell.angle_beta   90.00
_cell.angle_gamma   90.00
#
_symmetry.space_group_name_H-M   'P 1'
#
loop_
_entity.id
_entity.type
_entity.pdbx_description
1 polymer ?
#
loop_
_entity_poly.entity_id
_entity_poly.type
_entity_poly.pdbx_seq_one_letter_code
_entity_poly.pdbx_strand_id
1 'polypeptide(L)'
;MDQSDAHCPSCGIPIEQGAYDYCPKCDFSLRGLRLKGLLEVDVVHSGEDWDRARRKIEQAVDDAIYEGHSGVKIIHGYGSTSGRSVIGPRTVSLMRSLAERTDGRFATDRNNPGAHLIWYNR
;
A
#
# COMPACT_ATOMS: atom_id res chain seq x y z
N MET A 1 -16.34 9.27 7.11
CA MET A 1 -15.83 8.16 7.93
C MET A 1 -15.28 7.15 6.96
N ASP A 2 -13.99 7.27 6.66
CA ASP A 2 -13.30 6.41 5.70
C ASP A 2 -13.03 5.08 6.40
N GLN A 3 -13.83 4.06 6.11
CA GLN A 3 -13.61 2.71 6.61
C GLN A 3 -12.46 2.13 5.80
N SER A 4 -11.24 2.34 6.27
CA SER A 4 -10.09 1.60 5.79
C SER A 4 -10.30 0.12 6.12
N ASP A 5 -10.82 -0.63 5.16
CA ASP A 5 -11.07 -2.07 5.28
C ASP A 5 -9.79 -2.77 5.75
N ALA A 6 -9.80 -3.31 6.97
CA ALA A 6 -8.71 -4.13 7.42
C ALA A 6 -8.67 -5.40 6.56
N HIS A 7 -7.47 -5.92 6.28
CA HIS A 7 -7.30 -7.14 5.51
C HIS A 7 -6.56 -8.18 6.35
N CYS A 8 -6.93 -9.44 6.23
CA CYS A 8 -6.23 -10.53 6.89
C CYS A 8 -4.77 -10.58 6.41
N PRO A 9 -3.77 -10.52 7.31
CA PRO A 9 -2.36 -10.48 6.91
C PRO A 9 -1.90 -11.78 6.24
N SER A 10 -2.49 -12.91 6.63
CA SER A 10 -2.15 -14.23 6.07
C SER A 10 -2.75 -14.45 4.68
N CYS A 11 -4.07 -14.24 4.51
CA CYS A 11 -4.76 -14.62 3.27
C CYS A 11 -5.32 -13.46 2.44
N GLY A 12 -5.18 -12.22 2.91
CA GLY A 12 -5.47 -11.00 2.16
C GLY A 12 -6.95 -10.69 1.89
N ILE A 13 -7.90 -11.37 2.56
CA ILE A 13 -9.31 -10.99 2.45
C ILE A 13 -9.65 -9.78 3.32
N PRO A 14 -10.66 -8.97 2.96
CA PRO A 14 -11.21 -7.97 3.86
C PRO A 14 -11.72 -8.63 5.15
N ILE A 15 -11.52 -7.95 6.26
CA ILE A 15 -11.98 -8.31 7.60
C ILE A 15 -12.50 -7.05 8.29
N GLU A 16 -13.66 -7.18 8.91
CA GLU A 16 -14.21 -6.12 9.73
C GLU A 16 -13.42 -6.04 11.05
N GLN A 17 -12.83 -4.88 11.33
CA GLN A 17 -12.02 -4.68 12.53
C GLN A 17 -12.87 -4.92 13.79
N GLY A 18 -12.36 -5.76 14.70
CA GLY A 18 -13.01 -6.03 15.98
C GLY A 18 -14.19 -7.00 15.92
N ALA A 19 -14.61 -7.45 14.73
CA ALA A 19 -15.69 -8.43 14.59
C ALA A 19 -15.24 -9.87 14.85
N TYR A 20 -13.97 -10.19 14.61
CA TYR A 20 -13.46 -11.56 14.66
C TYR A 20 -12.12 -11.69 15.41
N ASP A 21 -12.01 -12.73 16.25
CA ASP A 21 -10.75 -13.14 16.88
C ASP A 21 -9.85 -13.95 15.92
N TYR A 22 -10.42 -14.52 14.85
CA TYR A 22 -9.74 -15.33 13.83
C TYR A 22 -10.26 -15.00 12.43
N CYS A 23 -9.42 -15.14 11.40
CA CYS A 23 -9.83 -14.93 10.02
C CYS A 23 -10.84 -16.01 9.58
N PRO A 24 -12.04 -15.65 9.08
CA PRO A 24 -13.07 -16.63 8.72
C PRO A 24 -12.72 -17.52 7.52
N LYS A 25 -11.64 -17.20 6.78
CA LYS A 25 -11.20 -17.97 5.60
C LYS A 25 -10.02 -18.89 5.87
N CYS A 26 -9.08 -18.48 6.71
CA CYS A 26 -7.80 -19.19 6.88
C CYS A 26 -7.45 -19.47 8.35
N ASP A 27 -8.34 -19.13 9.27
CA ASP A 27 -8.21 -19.36 10.71
C ASP A 27 -7.01 -18.65 11.37
N PHE A 28 -6.38 -17.69 10.67
CA PHE A 28 -5.30 -16.89 11.22
C PHE A 28 -5.79 -16.03 12.41
N SER A 29 -5.06 -16.04 13.53
CA SER A 29 -5.44 -15.27 14.72
C SER A 29 -5.37 -13.76 14.49
N LEU A 30 -6.49 -13.07 14.69
CA LEU A 30 -6.64 -11.62 14.57
C LEU A 30 -6.58 -10.91 15.93
N ARG A 31 -6.74 -11.69 17.01
CA ARG A 31 -6.81 -11.18 18.38
C ARG A 31 -5.55 -10.40 18.75
N GLY A 32 -5.71 -9.16 19.19
CA GLY A 32 -4.60 -8.29 19.58
C GLY A 32 -3.89 -7.57 18.43
N LEU A 33 -4.26 -7.84 17.18
CA LEU A 33 -3.73 -7.10 16.03
C LEU A 33 -4.49 -5.78 15.85
N ARG A 34 -3.78 -4.66 15.94
CA ARG A 34 -4.26 -3.40 15.37
C ARG A 34 -4.02 -3.47 13.87
N LEU A 35 -5.02 -3.96 13.14
CA LEU A 35 -4.99 -4.03 11.68
C LEU A 35 -5.13 -2.62 11.10
N LYS A 36 -4.07 -1.80 11.16
CA LYS A 36 -4.07 -0.38 10.71
C LYS A 36 -4.43 -0.18 9.22
N GLY A 37 -4.81 -1.24 8.50
CA GLY A 37 -5.10 -1.20 7.08
C GLY A 37 -3.84 -0.85 6.29
N LEU A 38 -4.05 -0.32 5.09
CA LEU A 38 -2.99 0.20 4.25
C LEU A 38 -2.54 1.57 4.76
N LEU A 39 -1.24 1.84 4.77
CA LEU A 39 -0.73 3.20 4.85
C LEU A 39 -0.90 3.87 3.48
N GLU A 40 -1.75 4.88 3.37
CA GLU A 40 -1.97 5.62 2.12
C GLU A 40 -1.08 6.87 2.06
N VAL A 41 -0.32 7.03 0.97
CA VAL A 41 0.60 8.16 0.78
C VAL A 41 0.47 8.73 -0.64
N ASP A 42 0.24 10.04 -0.72
CA ASP A 42 0.28 10.81 -1.97
C ASP A 42 1.70 11.31 -2.24
N VAL A 43 2.21 10.99 -3.43
CA VAL A 43 3.55 11.35 -3.90
C VAL A 43 3.53 12.29 -5.11
N VAL A 44 2.35 12.78 -5.50
CA VAL A 44 2.18 13.81 -6.53
C VAL A 44 1.57 15.06 -5.93
N HIS A 45 2.44 15.87 -5.35
CA HIS A 45 2.17 17.28 -5.10
C HIS A 45 2.88 18.15 -6.15
N SER A 46 2.26 19.29 -6.52
CA SER A 46 2.76 20.22 -7.53
C SER A 46 4.23 20.58 -7.32
N GLY A 47 5.09 20.17 -8.25
CA GLY A 47 6.51 20.53 -8.31
C GLY A 47 7.49 19.54 -7.66
N GLU A 48 7.03 18.38 -7.19
CA GLU A 48 7.94 17.36 -6.63
C GLU A 48 8.77 16.67 -7.72
N ASP A 49 10.10 16.67 -7.57
CA ASP A 49 10.99 15.89 -8.41
C ASP A 49 10.94 14.38 -8.06
N TRP A 50 11.46 13.56 -8.98
CA TRP A 50 11.47 12.11 -8.80
C TRP A 50 12.22 11.66 -7.55
N ASP A 51 13.34 12.30 -7.20
CA ASP A 51 14.17 11.83 -6.08
C ASP A 51 13.45 12.04 -4.75
N ARG A 52 12.68 13.13 -4.62
CA ARG A 52 11.83 13.37 -3.46
C ARG A 52 10.65 12.40 -3.40
N ALA A 53 10.00 12.13 -4.53
CA ALA A 53 8.94 11.11 -4.59
C ALA A 53 9.49 9.72 -4.21
N ARG A 54 10.67 9.34 -4.72
CA ARG A 54 11.34 8.08 -4.40
C ARG A 54 11.58 7.93 -2.90
N ARG A 55 12.17 8.93 -2.25
CA ARG A 55 12.43 8.90 -0.80
C ARG A 55 11.15 8.76 0.01
N LYS A 56 10.07 9.45 -0.38
CA LYS A 56 8.77 9.30 0.27
C LYS A 56 8.21 7.88 0.17
N ILE A 57 8.33 7.25 -1.00
CA ILE A 57 7.86 5.87 -1.21
C ILE A 57 8.67 4.90 -0.34
N GLU A 58 10.00 5.03 -0.34
CA GLU A 58 10.89 4.21 0.48
C GLU A 58 10.55 4.35 1.96
N GLN A 59 10.41 5.59 2.45
CA GLN A 59 10.03 5.87 3.83
C GLN A 59 8.65 5.32 4.18
N ALA A 60 7.66 5.45 3.28
CA ALA A 60 6.32 4.92 3.51
C ALA A 60 6.29 3.39 3.65
N VAL A 61 7.16 2.69 2.92
CA VAL A 61 7.30 1.22 3.08
C VAL A 61 7.89 0.89 4.45
N ASP A 62 8.96 1.58 4.86
CA ASP A 62 9.59 1.35 6.15
C ASP A 62 8.63 1.66 7.31
N ASP A 63 7.91 2.78 7.23
CA ASP A 63 6.91 3.20 8.21
C ASP A 63 5.76 2.20 8.29
N ALA A 64 5.23 1.75 7.14
CA ALA A 64 4.15 0.77 7.09
C ALA A 64 4.54 -0.56 7.76
N ILE A 65 5.79 -1.01 7.58
CA ILE A 65 6.31 -2.21 8.24
C ILE A 65 6.48 -1.97 9.74
N TYR A 66 7.18 -0.89 10.12
CA TYR A 66 7.47 -0.55 11.52
C TYR A 66 6.20 -0.38 12.35
N GLU A 67 5.20 0.29 11.79
CA GLU A 67 3.92 0.57 12.45
C GLU A 67 2.91 -0.57 12.38
N GLY A 68 3.22 -1.63 11.61
CA GLY A 68 2.39 -2.81 11.49
C GLY A 68 1.16 -2.66 10.59
N HIS A 69 1.22 -1.87 9.52
CA HIS A 69 0.20 -1.82 8.46
C HIS A 69 0.17 -3.09 7.60
N SER A 70 -1.00 -3.46 7.07
CA SER A 70 -1.12 -4.63 6.17
C SER A 70 -0.46 -4.42 4.81
N GLY A 71 -0.06 -3.19 4.51
CA GLY A 71 0.59 -2.80 3.27
C GLY A 71 0.72 -1.29 3.14
N VAL A 72 1.16 -0.84 1.98
CA VAL A 72 1.20 0.58 1.60
C VAL A 72 0.42 0.78 0.30
N LYS A 73 -0.29 1.90 0.18
CA LYS A 73 -0.90 2.40 -1.05
C LYS A 73 -0.26 3.72 -1.42
N ILE A 74 0.36 3.77 -2.59
CA ILE A 74 1.01 4.97 -3.12
C ILE A 74 0.14 5.55 -4.22
N ILE A 75 -0.28 6.81 -4.05
CA ILE A 75 -0.99 7.60 -5.04
C ILE A 75 0.03 8.45 -5.79
N HIS A 76 0.21 8.17 -7.08
CA HIS A 76 1.12 8.91 -7.98
C HIS A 76 0.38 9.65 -9.10
N GLY A 77 -0.95 9.72 -9.01
CA GLY A 77 -1.82 10.40 -9.96
C GLY A 77 -1.95 9.68 -11.32
N TYR A 78 -2.81 10.20 -12.18
CA TYR A 78 -3.09 9.60 -13.50
C TYR A 78 -1.99 9.86 -14.55
N GLY A 79 -0.91 10.55 -14.17
CA GLY A 79 0.08 11.11 -15.09
C GLY A 79 -0.42 12.38 -15.80
N SER A 80 0.42 12.96 -16.66
CA SER A 80 0.00 14.10 -17.49
C SER A 80 -0.61 13.58 -18.80
N THR A 81 -1.75 14.13 -19.23
CA THR A 81 -2.31 13.90 -20.57
C THR A 81 -1.36 14.32 -21.71
N SER A 82 -0.34 15.12 -21.41
CA SER A 82 0.73 15.54 -22.34
C SER A 82 1.92 14.59 -22.46
N GLY A 83 1.89 13.41 -21.81
CA GLY A 83 2.92 12.37 -21.92
C GLY A 83 4.27 12.65 -21.23
N ARG A 84 4.36 13.69 -20.38
CA ARG A 84 5.62 14.12 -19.73
C ARG A 84 5.80 13.68 -18.28
N SER A 85 4.82 13.00 -17.66
CA SER A 85 4.97 12.57 -16.26
C SER A 85 5.86 11.33 -16.14
N VAL A 86 7.07 11.54 -15.64
CA VAL A 86 8.07 10.48 -15.39
C VAL A 86 7.80 9.76 -14.06
N ILE A 87 7.03 10.36 -13.15
CA ILE A 87 6.83 9.87 -11.79
C ILE A 87 6.06 8.55 -11.78
N GLY A 88 4.94 8.46 -12.50
CA GLY A 88 4.08 7.26 -12.44
C GLY A 88 4.79 5.96 -12.86
N PRO A 89 5.40 5.88 -14.05
CA PRO A 89 6.15 4.69 -14.47
C PRO A 89 7.29 4.34 -13.51
N ARG A 90 8.01 5.34 -12.98
CA ARG A 90 9.10 5.11 -12.03
C ARG A 90 8.59 4.63 -10.67
N THR A 91 7.47 5.16 -10.18
CA THR A 91 6.78 4.68 -8.97
C THR A 91 6.41 3.22 -9.11
N VAL A 92 5.78 2.84 -10.22
CA VAL A 92 5.40 1.44 -10.49
C VAL A 92 6.62 0.53 -10.48
N SER A 93 7.71 0.93 -11.15
CA SER A 93 8.94 0.14 -11.19
C SER A 93 9.57 -0.01 -9.80
N LEU A 94 9.61 1.07 -9.01
CA LEU A 94 10.16 1.06 -7.66
C LEU A 94 9.32 0.17 -6.74
N MET A 95 7.99 0.30 -6.77
CA MET A 95 7.10 -0.47 -5.92
C MET A 95 7.14 -1.98 -6.20
N ARG A 96 7.36 -2.41 -7.46
CA ARG A 96 7.60 -3.84 -7.76
C ARG A 96 8.86 -4.35 -7.07
N SER A 97 9.96 -3.60 -7.19
CA SER A 97 11.22 -3.97 -6.53
C SER A 97 11.11 -3.97 -5.00
N LEU A 98 10.37 -3.02 -4.43
CA LEU A 98 10.11 -2.98 -2.99
C LEU A 98 9.25 -4.17 -2.54
N ALA A 99 8.21 -4.52 -3.30
CA ALA A 99 7.40 -5.70 -3.00
C ALA A 99 8.25 -6.97 -2.98
N GLU A 100 9.13 -7.17 -3.96
CA GLU A 100 10.08 -8.31 -3.97
C GLU A 100 10.99 -8.31 -2.73
N ARG A 101 11.54 -7.14 -2.36
CA ARG A 101 12.44 -7.01 -1.20
C ARG A 101 11.74 -7.29 0.13
N THR A 102 10.45 -6.98 0.25
CA THR A 102 9.67 -7.17 1.47
C THR A 102 8.92 -8.50 1.50
N ASP A 103 9.16 -9.40 0.53
CA ASP A 103 8.34 -10.59 0.28
C ASP A 103 6.83 -10.25 0.28
N GLY A 104 6.48 -9.13 -0.36
CA GLY A 104 5.14 -8.61 -0.49
C GLY A 104 4.55 -8.83 -1.88
N ARG A 105 3.24 -8.56 -2.01
CA ARG A 105 2.52 -8.65 -3.28
C ARG A 105 2.22 -7.25 -3.83
N PHE A 106 2.72 -6.98 -5.02
CA PHE A 106 2.39 -5.77 -5.77
C PHE A 106 1.00 -5.89 -6.43
N ALA A 107 0.19 -4.83 -6.33
CA ALA A 107 -1.11 -4.76 -6.97
C ALA A 107 -1.42 -3.36 -7.50
N THR A 108 -2.30 -3.27 -8.50
CA THR A 108 -2.91 -2.01 -8.93
C THR A 108 -4.20 -1.78 -8.13
N ASP A 109 -4.48 -0.52 -7.78
CA ASP A 109 -5.75 -0.16 -7.17
C ASP A 109 -6.86 -0.23 -8.23
N ARG A 110 -7.92 -0.99 -7.96
CA ARG A 110 -9.03 -1.19 -8.90
C ARG A 110 -9.88 0.06 -9.10
N ASN A 111 -9.90 0.96 -8.12
CA ASN A 111 -10.72 2.16 -8.10
C ASN A 111 -9.92 3.41 -8.45
N ASN A 112 -8.58 3.34 -8.40
CA ASN A 112 -7.70 4.46 -8.72
C ASN A 112 -6.50 4.00 -9.58
N PRO A 113 -6.57 4.12 -10.91
CA PRO A 113 -5.45 3.81 -11.82
C PRO A 113 -4.15 4.59 -11.52
N GLY A 114 -4.27 5.74 -10.85
CA GLY A 114 -3.13 6.52 -10.35
C GLY A 114 -2.59 6.05 -9.01
N ALA A 115 -3.00 4.87 -8.52
CA ALA A 115 -2.54 4.31 -7.26
C ALA A 115 -2.15 2.84 -7.39
N HIS A 116 -1.12 2.46 -6.64
CA HIS A 116 -0.60 1.10 -6.58
C HIS A 116 -0.36 0.70 -5.13
N LEU A 117 -0.33 -0.60 -4.88
CA LEU A 117 -0.26 -1.18 -3.54
C LEU A 117 0.87 -2.19 -3.43
N ILE A 118 1.41 -2.29 -2.22
CA ILE A 118 2.17 -3.46 -1.76
C ILE A 118 1.42 -4.02 -0.56
N TRP A 119 1.05 -5.29 -0.63
CA TRP A 119 0.54 -6.06 0.51
C TRP A 119 1.70 -6.83 1.14
N TYR A 120 1.91 -6.73 2.44
CA TYR A 120 2.96 -7.49 3.10
C TYR A 120 2.44 -8.89 3.45
N ASN A 121 3.23 -9.92 3.15
CA ASN A 121 2.96 -11.27 3.63
C ASN A 121 3.42 -11.33 5.10
N ARG A 122 2.49 -11.46 6.04
CA ARG A 122 2.79 -11.60 7.47
C ARG A 122 2.03 -12.78 8.07
#